data_AF-A0A7J2HWP2-F1
#
_entry.id   AF-A0A7J2HWP2-F1
#
_cell.length_a   1.000
_cell.length_b   1.000
_cell.length_c   1.000
_cell.angle_alpha   90.00
_cell.angle_beta   90.00
_cell.angle_gamma   90.00
#
_symmetry.space_group_name_H-M   'P 1'
#
loop_
_entity.id
_entity.type
_entity.pdbx_description
1 polymer ?
#
loop_
_entity_poly.entity_id
_entity_poly.type
_entity_poly.pdbx_seq_one_letter_code
_entity_poly.pdbx_strand_id
1 'polypeptide(L)'
;LKVAKMLGFTEEQVKPGLITPLIGNTYSASSLIGLAAVLDIAKPGEKILVTSFGSGAGSDSFHIEVSDRIEEVRDCVPQVMDFVKRKVYVDYAIYSRNRRMIRMPAGSGDY
;
A
#
# COMPACT_ATOMS: atom_id res chain seq x y z
N LEU A 1 -6.33 -1.58 11.80
CA LEU A 1 -7.15 -0.81 12.76
C LEU A 1 -6.70 -0.93 14.23
N LYS A 2 -6.24 -2.09 14.73
CA LYS A 2 -5.83 -2.26 16.14
C LYS A 2 -4.88 -1.18 16.67
N VAL A 3 -3.75 -0.95 15.98
CA VAL A 3 -2.74 0.04 16.41
C VAL A 3 -3.30 1.47 16.40
N ALA A 4 -4.06 1.83 15.36
CA ALA A 4 -4.74 3.13 15.28
C ALA A 4 -5.65 3.37 16.50
N LYS A 5 -6.48 2.38 16.87
CA LYS A 5 -7.33 2.46 18.05
C LYS A 5 -6.54 2.59 19.35
N MET A 6 -5.44 1.87 19.49
CA MET A 6 -4.56 1.96 20.67
C MET A 6 -3.94 3.36 20.83
N LEU A 7 -3.67 4.04 19.72
CA LEU A 7 -3.08 5.38 19.69
C LEU A 7 -4.13 6.51 19.64
N GLY A 8 -5.42 6.18 19.69
CA GLY A 8 -6.50 7.16 19.73
C GLY A 8 -6.94 7.73 18.38
N PHE A 9 -6.53 7.13 17.26
CA PHE A 9 -7.01 7.52 15.93
C PHE A 9 -8.39 6.92 15.63
N THR A 10 -9.23 7.69 14.96
CA THR A 10 -10.52 7.22 14.46
C THR A 10 -10.33 6.33 13.22
N GLU A 11 -11.35 5.55 12.87
CA GLU A 11 -11.27 4.73 11.65
C GLU A 11 -11.24 5.59 10.39
N GLU A 12 -11.98 6.69 10.38
CA GLU A 12 -12.06 7.63 9.26
C GLU A 12 -10.68 8.22 8.92
N GLN A 13 -9.85 8.49 9.92
CA GLN A 13 -8.49 8.99 9.75
C GLN A 13 -7.55 7.96 9.09
N VAL A 14 -7.81 6.66 9.25
CA VAL A 14 -6.88 5.58 8.86
C VAL A 14 -7.34 4.88 7.59
N LYS A 15 -8.66 4.83 7.34
CA LYS A 15 -9.29 4.14 6.20
C LYS A 15 -8.65 4.50 4.85
N PRO A 16 -8.36 5.78 4.51
CA PRO A 16 -7.80 6.14 3.21
C PRO A 16 -6.43 5.50 2.94
N GLY A 17 -5.57 5.39 3.95
CA GLY A 17 -4.25 4.77 3.82
C GLY A 17 -4.25 3.24 3.94
N LEU A 18 -5.39 2.62 4.25
CA LEU A 18 -5.49 1.18 4.49
C LEU A 18 -5.71 0.40 3.19
N ILE A 19 -4.65 0.30 2.38
CA ILE A 19 -4.69 -0.36 1.05
C ILE A 19 -4.46 -1.88 1.12
N THR A 20 -3.84 -2.38 2.19
CA THR A 20 -3.54 -3.82 2.39
C THR A 20 -4.72 -4.77 2.15
N PRO A 21 -5.97 -4.46 2.54
CA PRO A 21 -7.13 -5.33 2.25
C PRO A 21 -7.38 -5.56 0.75
N LEU A 22 -6.86 -4.70 -0.12
CA LEU A 22 -7.07 -4.75 -1.56
C LEU A 22 -5.93 -5.42 -2.32
N ILE A 23 -4.68 -5.25 -1.85
CA ILE A 23 -3.47 -5.68 -2.57
C ILE A 23 -2.56 -6.63 -1.77
N GLY A 24 -2.90 -6.92 -0.52
CA GLY A 24 -2.06 -7.70 0.39
C GLY A 24 -0.90 -6.89 0.98
N ASN A 25 0.01 -7.59 1.66
CA ASN A 25 1.16 -6.99 2.32
C ASN A 25 2.33 -6.83 1.33
N THR A 26 2.66 -5.60 0.97
CA THR A 26 3.75 -5.24 0.06
C THR A 26 5.06 -4.92 0.79
N TYR A 27 5.19 -5.37 2.04
CA TYR A 27 6.40 -5.24 2.86
C TYR A 27 6.82 -3.77 2.97
N SER A 28 8.04 -3.43 2.59
CA SER A 28 8.62 -2.09 2.71
C SER A 28 7.83 -1.01 1.95
N ALA A 29 7.06 -1.39 0.93
CA ALA A 29 6.23 -0.46 0.18
C ALA A 29 4.87 -0.17 0.83
N SER A 30 4.47 -0.93 1.86
CA SER A 30 3.12 -0.88 2.44
C SER A 30 2.75 0.52 2.96
N SER A 31 3.62 1.13 3.77
CA SER A 31 3.39 2.49 4.29
C SER A 31 3.42 3.56 3.21
N LEU A 32 4.27 3.40 2.18
CA LEU A 32 4.40 4.36 1.09
C LEU A 32 3.21 4.33 0.13
N ILE A 33 2.68 3.15 -0.18
CA ILE A 33 1.44 3.02 -0.98
C ILE A 33 0.26 3.57 -0.20
N GLY A 34 0.19 3.33 1.12
CA GLY A 34 -0.81 3.94 1.99
C GLY A 34 -0.71 5.47 1.99
N LEU A 35 0.51 6.02 2.10
CA LEU A 35 0.74 7.47 2.01
C LEU A 35 0.29 8.04 0.67
N ALA A 36 0.62 7.39 -0.45
CA ALA A 36 0.18 7.81 -1.78
C ALA A 36 -1.36 7.85 -1.86
N ALA A 37 -2.05 6.84 -1.35
CA ALA A 37 -3.51 6.81 -1.34
C ALA A 37 -4.15 7.91 -0.46
N VAL A 38 -3.47 8.33 0.62
CA VAL A 38 -3.89 9.49 1.41
C VAL A 38 -3.69 10.79 0.60
N LEU A 39 -2.55 10.94 -0.09
CA LEU A 39 -2.24 12.11 -0.91
C LEU A 39 -3.20 12.27 -2.12
N ASP A 40 -3.73 11.16 -2.65
CA ASP A 40 -4.77 11.16 -3.70
C ASP A 40 -6.07 11.85 -3.26
N ILE A 41 -6.33 12.02 -1.96
CA ILE A 41 -7.56 12.64 -1.46
C ILE A 41 -7.34 13.82 -0.50
N ALA A 42 -6.09 14.09 -0.13
CA ALA A 42 -5.75 15.09 0.86
C ALA A 42 -6.17 16.51 0.44
N LYS A 43 -6.12 17.47 1.35
CA LYS A 43 -6.35 18.89 1.04
C LYS A 43 -5.19 19.75 1.55
N PRO A 44 -4.95 20.92 0.96
CA PRO A 44 -3.96 21.85 1.50
C PRO A 44 -4.17 22.12 3.00
N GLY A 45 -3.06 22.16 3.74
CA GLY A 45 -3.05 22.36 5.20
C GLY A 45 -3.39 21.12 6.04
N GLU A 46 -3.82 20.01 5.44
CA GLU A 46 -4.01 18.76 6.17
C GLU A 46 -2.67 18.18 6.65
N LYS A 47 -2.72 17.49 7.79
CA LYS A 47 -1.54 16.89 8.44
C LYS A 47 -1.65 15.38 8.40
N ILE A 48 -0.59 14.73 7.92
CA ILE A 48 -0.49 13.29 7.76
C ILE A 48 0.60 12.78 8.69
N LEU A 49 0.25 11.79 9.52
CA LEU A 49 1.22 10.97 10.23
C LEU A 49 1.32 9.61 9.53
N VAL A 50 2.52 9.26 9.07
CA VAL A 50 2.81 7.94 8.53
C VAL A 50 3.90 7.27 9.38
N THR A 51 3.64 6.04 9.80
CA THR A 51 4.56 5.24 10.62
C THR A 51 4.77 3.88 9.96
N SER A 52 6.02 3.55 9.65
CA SER A 52 6.45 2.26 9.10
C SER A 52 6.75 1.24 10.20
N PHE A 53 6.89 -0.03 9.85
CA PHE A 53 7.39 -1.05 10.77
C PHE A 53 8.21 -2.09 10.01
N GLY A 54 9.42 -2.38 10.51
CA GLY A 54 10.30 -3.44 10.02
C GLY A 54 10.60 -4.46 11.12
N SER A 55 10.54 -5.75 10.78
CA SER A 55 10.85 -6.85 11.71
C SER A 55 12.32 -6.86 12.12
N GLY A 56 12.61 -7.04 13.41
CA GLY A 56 13.98 -6.99 13.96
C GLY A 56 14.13 -6.41 15.38
N ALA A 57 13.61 -5.23 15.75
CA ALA A 57 12.54 -4.40 15.18
C ALA A 57 12.90 -2.91 15.11
N GLY A 58 12.25 -2.19 14.19
CA GLY A 58 12.39 -0.73 14.02
C GLY A 58 11.14 -0.11 13.39
N SER A 59 11.00 1.20 13.56
CA SER A 59 9.89 1.98 13.03
C SER A 59 10.34 3.40 12.74
N ASP A 60 9.94 3.93 11.58
CA ASP A 60 10.17 5.31 11.20
C ASP A 60 8.84 6.04 11.13
N SER A 61 8.78 7.24 11.71
CA SER A 61 7.58 8.08 11.71
C SER A 61 7.84 9.42 11.07
N PHE A 62 6.92 9.86 10.22
CA PHE A 62 7.00 11.13 9.50
C PHE A 62 5.73 11.93 9.74
N HIS A 63 5.91 13.21 10.06
CA HIS A 63 4.86 14.22 10.04
C HIS A 63 4.97 15.01 8.74
N ILE A 64 3.90 15.02 7.95
CA ILE A 64 3.83 15.67 6.65
C ILE A 64 2.68 16.67 6.68
N GLU A 65 2.95 17.91 6.28
CA GLU A 65 1.93 18.93 6.05
C GLU A 65 1.74 19.12 4.56
N VAL A 66 0.48 19.04 4.11
CA VAL A 66 0.14 19.07 2.69
C VAL A 66 0.17 20.51 2.19
N SER A 67 1.01 20.79 1.19
CA SER A 67 1.09 22.11 0.56
C SER A 67 -0.03 22.35 -0.46
N ASP A 68 -0.31 23.61 -0.76
CA ASP A 68 -1.27 24.04 -1.80
C ASP A 68 -1.01 23.40 -3.18
N ARG A 69 0.27 23.15 -3.52
CA ARG A 69 0.67 22.49 -4.78
C ARG A 69 0.02 21.13 -5.01
N ILE A 70 -0.54 20.48 -3.99
CA ILE A 70 -1.22 19.18 -4.14
C ILE A 70 -2.37 19.27 -5.16
N GLU A 71 -3.06 20.40 -5.25
CA GLU A 71 -4.18 20.61 -6.18
C GLU A 71 -3.71 20.64 -7.65
N GLU A 72 -2.47 21.05 -7.89
CA GLU A 72 -1.89 21.13 -9.23
C GLU A 72 -1.37 19.78 -9.73
N VAL A 73 -0.84 18.94 -8.83
CA VAL A 73 -0.06 17.76 -9.22
C VAL A 73 -0.80 16.43 -9.08
N ARG A 74 -1.85 16.37 -8.27
CA ARG A 74 -2.54 15.11 -7.94
C ARG A 74 -3.05 14.40 -9.18
N ASP A 75 -3.76 15.11 -10.04
CA ASP A 75 -4.45 14.51 -11.19
C ASP A 75 -3.58 14.48 -12.46
N CYS A 76 -2.29 14.83 -12.35
CA CYS A 76 -1.32 14.69 -13.45
C CYS A 76 -0.89 13.23 -13.68
N VAL A 77 -1.22 12.31 -12.77
CA VAL A 77 -0.86 10.90 -12.81
C VAL A 77 -2.04 10.02 -12.37
N PRO A 78 -2.08 8.73 -12.75
CA PRO A 78 -3.09 7.81 -12.24
C PRO A 78 -3.02 7.67 -10.72
N GLN A 79 -4.18 7.55 -10.08
CA GLN A 79 -4.30 7.38 -8.64
C GLN A 79 -4.02 5.93 -8.23
N VAL A 80 -3.74 5.69 -6.94
CA VAL A 80 -3.50 4.34 -6.42
C VAL A 80 -4.64 3.38 -6.78
N MET A 81 -5.89 3.85 -6.69
CA MET A 81 -7.05 3.03 -6.98
C MET A 81 -7.20 2.65 -8.46
N ASP A 82 -6.61 3.40 -9.39
CA ASP A 82 -6.61 3.05 -10.81
C ASP A 82 -5.74 1.81 -11.05
N PHE A 83 -4.59 1.73 -10.39
CA PHE A 83 -3.74 0.53 -10.41
C PHE A 83 -4.42 -0.67 -9.75
N VAL A 84 -5.10 -0.47 -8.62
CA VAL A 84 -5.82 -1.55 -7.91
C VAL A 84 -6.95 -2.13 -8.76
N LYS A 85 -7.67 -1.28 -9.51
CA LYS A 85 -8.76 -1.71 -10.39
C LYS A 85 -8.24 -2.44 -11.63
N ARG A 86 -7.04 -2.10 -12.11
CA ARG A 86 -6.38 -2.75 -13.25
C ARG A 86 -5.76 -4.08 -12.84
N LYS A 87 -6.59 -5.11 -12.69
CA LYS A 87 -6.17 -6.45 -12.26
C LYS A 87 -6.81 -7.57 -13.09
N VAL A 88 -6.14 -8.72 -13.08
CA VAL A 88 -6.66 -9.98 -13.61
C VAL A 88 -6.67 -10.99 -12.47
N TYR A 89 -7.81 -11.61 -12.24
CA TYR A 89 -7.91 -12.69 -11.26
C TYR A 89 -7.29 -13.97 -11.82
N VAL A 90 -6.59 -14.70 -10.97
CA VAL A 90 -5.96 -15.97 -11.31
C VAL A 90 -6.31 -17.01 -10.25
N ASP A 91 -6.42 -18.27 -10.66
CA ASP A 91 -6.54 -19.37 -9.73
C ASP A 91 -5.20 -19.71 -9.06
N TYR A 92 -5.25 -20.65 -8.11
CA TYR A 92 -4.09 -21.05 -7.34
C TYR A 92 -3.03 -21.78 -8.18
N ALA A 93 -3.41 -22.49 -9.25
CA ALA A 93 -2.46 -23.19 -10.11
C ALA A 93 -1.64 -22.19 -10.92
N ILE A 94 -2.29 -21.19 -11.51
CA ILE A 94 -1.64 -20.07 -12.20
C ILE A 94 -0.77 -19.28 -11.22
N TYR A 95 -1.28 -18.95 -10.03
CA TYR A 95 -0.49 -18.28 -8.99
C TYR A 95 0.77 -19.08 -8.62
N SER A 96 0.63 -20.37 -8.33
CA SER A 96 1.73 -21.25 -7.92
C SER A 96 2.78 -21.38 -9.02
N ARG A 97 2.35 -21.46 -10.29
CA ARG A 97 3.26 -21.42 -11.45
C ARG A 97 4.00 -20.08 -11.52
N ASN A 98 3.28 -18.96 -11.50
CA ASN A 98 3.88 -17.61 -11.61
C ASN A 98 4.84 -17.30 -10.46
N ARG A 99 4.58 -17.84 -9.26
CA ARG A 99 5.42 -17.70 -8.06
C ARG A 99 6.49 -18.78 -7.92
N ARG A 100 6.63 -19.68 -8.91
CA ARG A 100 7.60 -20.78 -8.93
C ARG A 100 7.52 -21.68 -7.69
N MET A 101 6.31 -21.94 -7.22
CA MET A 101 6.03 -22.79 -6.06
C MET A 101 5.91 -24.28 -6.44
N ILE A 102 5.76 -24.59 -7.74
CA ILE A 102 5.62 -25.96 -8.23
C ILE A 102 7.02 -26.57 -8.35
N ARG A 103 7.30 -27.61 -7.57
CA ARG A 103 8.53 -28.40 -7.71
C ARG A 103 8.39 -29.32 -8.93
N MET A 104 9.21 -29.07 -9.94
CA MET A 104 9.29 -29.92 -11.12
C MET A 104 10.41 -30.96 -10.95
N PRO A 105 10.30 -32.16 -11.55
CA PRO A 105 11.38 -33.13 -11.59
C PRO A 105 12.62 -32.57 -12.29
N ALA A 106 13.81 -32.98 -11.86
CA ALA A 106 15.05 -32.58 -12.51
C ALA A 106 15.03 -32.91 -14.02
N GLY A 107 15.43 -31.95 -14.86
CA GLY A 107 15.53 -32.12 -16.32
C GLY A 107 14.28 -31.73 -17.13
N SER A 108 13.22 -31.20 -16.50
CA SER A 108 11.98 -30.82 -17.21
C SER A 108 11.97 -29.41 -17.82
N GLY A 109 13.12 -28.71 -17.83
CA GLY A 109 13.25 -27.35 -18.37
C GLY A 109 12.62 -26.29 -17.47
N ASP A 110 13.23 -25.11 -17.41
CA ASP A 110 12.67 -23.97 -16.69
C ASP A 110 11.65 -23.25 -17.60
N TYR A 111 10.48 -22.92 -17.04
CA TYR A 111 9.53 -21.98 -17.65
C TYR A 111 10.03 -20.53 -17.53
#